data_AF-T1AS37-F1
#
_entry.id   AF-T1AS37-F1
#
_cell.length_a   1.000
_cell.length_b   1.000
_cell.length_c   1.000
_cell.angle_alpha   90.00
_cell.angle_beta   90.00
_cell.angle_gamma   90.00
#
_symmetry.space_group_name_H-M   'P 1'
#
loop_
_entity.id
_entity.type
_entity.pdbx_description
1 polymer ?
#
loop_
_entity_poly.entity_id
_entity_poly.type
_entity_poly.pdbx_seq_one_letter_code
_entity_poly.pdbx_strand_id
1 'polypeptide(L)'
;RYISTVDSGNLAGHLLTLRPGLLALVDEPLYDARLLQGLDDTFALLHEAMLARDDDATALDALRRALDAARASPPQTLAAAAACMQHLLDCAEAVPLDAEPGSDTDLWLQALREQCRDASATLRPFAAWTPPATQAKPCPIPTLRQLADSSAQSMPDTDHLHDQAAAHGAQQHAAVLIQTIERLAQQAGALALMDYGFLYDSQRDLLSIGYNVDERRLDAGFYDLLASEARLTNYVAIAQEQLPQDSWFALGRLLTSGGGEPVLLSWSGSMFEYLMPLLVMPNYAGTLLDQTCR
;
A
#
# COMPACT_ATOMS: atom_id res chain seq x y z
N ARG A 1 -29.47 2.74 -5.46
CA ARG A 1 -28.20 2.09 -5.84
C ARG A 1 -27.65 2.80 -7.07
N TYR A 2 -26.36 3.09 -7.08
CA TYR A 2 -25.73 3.92 -8.10
C TYR A 2 -24.38 3.31 -8.49
N ILE A 3 -24.06 3.35 -9.78
CA ILE A 3 -22.75 2.95 -10.32
C ILE A 3 -22.09 4.21 -10.86
N SER A 4 -20.98 4.59 -10.25
CA SER A 4 -20.16 5.74 -10.64
C SER A 4 -19.08 5.30 -11.60
N THR A 5 -18.92 6.01 -12.72
CA THR A 5 -17.89 5.71 -13.73
C THR A 5 -16.50 5.86 -13.16
N VAL A 6 -16.22 6.98 -12.48
CA VAL A 6 -14.89 7.26 -11.94
C VAL A 6 -14.55 6.37 -10.76
N ASP A 7 -15.48 6.10 -9.84
CA ASP A 7 -15.20 5.22 -8.70
C ASP A 7 -14.90 3.80 -9.16
N SER A 8 -15.59 3.35 -10.21
CA SER A 8 -15.35 2.05 -10.84
C SER A 8 -13.96 2.00 -11.49
N GLY A 9 -13.61 3.03 -12.29
CA GLY A 9 -12.29 3.13 -12.91
C GLY A 9 -11.14 3.25 -11.91
N ASN A 10 -11.33 4.03 -10.84
CA ASN A 10 -10.37 4.19 -9.76
C ASN A 10 -10.14 2.86 -9.04
N LEU A 11 -11.22 2.20 -8.64
CA LEU A 11 -11.14 0.88 -8.00
C LEU A 11 -10.45 -0.13 -8.92
N ALA A 12 -10.83 -0.19 -10.21
CA ALA A 12 -10.20 -1.09 -11.16
C ALA A 12 -8.70 -0.81 -11.33
N GLY A 13 -8.30 0.46 -11.47
CA GLY A 13 -6.90 0.86 -11.55
C GLY A 13 -6.10 0.42 -10.33
N HIS A 14 -6.60 0.70 -9.12
CA HIS A 14 -5.95 0.30 -7.88
C HIS A 14 -5.88 -1.22 -7.69
N LEU A 15 -6.92 -1.97 -8.08
CA LEU A 15 -6.91 -3.44 -8.02
C LEU A 15 -5.90 -4.04 -9.02
N LEU A 16 -5.76 -3.45 -10.21
CA LEU A 16 -4.74 -3.84 -11.20
C LEU A 16 -3.32 -3.57 -10.71
N THR A 17 -3.11 -2.54 -9.87
CA THR A 17 -1.82 -2.27 -9.21
C THR A 17 -1.58 -3.18 -8.01
N LEU A 18 -2.62 -3.42 -7.19
CA LEU A 18 -2.53 -4.27 -5.99
C LEU A 18 -2.17 -5.72 -6.35
N ARG A 19 -2.78 -6.26 -7.40
CA ARG A 19 -2.57 -7.66 -7.83
C ARG A 19 -1.09 -8.03 -8.05
N PRO A 20 -0.31 -7.34 -8.92
CA PRO A 20 1.11 -7.64 -9.09
C PRO A 20 1.92 -7.37 -7.82
N GLY A 21 1.54 -6.37 -7.01
CA GLY A 21 2.14 -6.13 -5.70
C GLY A 21 2.00 -7.34 -4.77
N LEU A 22 0.79 -7.89 -4.64
CA LEU A 22 0.53 -9.13 -3.90
C LEU A 22 1.38 -10.30 -4.41
N LEU A 23 1.41 -10.51 -5.73
CA LEU A 23 2.18 -11.61 -6.33
C LEU A 23 3.69 -11.47 -6.09
N ALA A 24 4.22 -10.25 -6.06
CA ALA A 24 5.62 -9.98 -5.76
C ALA A 24 6.00 -10.28 -4.31
N LEU A 25 5.08 -10.10 -3.33
CA LEU A 25 5.35 -10.33 -1.91
C LEU A 25 5.89 -11.73 -1.59
N VAL A 26 5.55 -12.74 -2.41
CA VAL A 26 5.99 -14.12 -2.21
C VAL A 26 7.50 -14.29 -2.42
N ASP A 27 8.08 -13.41 -3.25
CA ASP A 27 9.47 -13.44 -3.71
C ASP A 27 10.33 -12.33 -3.10
N GLU A 28 9.76 -11.48 -2.25
CA GLU A 28 10.50 -10.49 -1.46
C GLU A 28 10.96 -11.09 -0.11
N PRO A 29 12.08 -10.61 0.46
CA PRO A 29 12.49 -11.00 1.81
C PRO A 29 11.39 -10.67 2.84
N LEU A 30 11.13 -11.60 3.75
CA LEU A 30 10.05 -11.44 4.75
C LEU A 30 10.24 -10.23 5.69
N TYR A 31 11.47 -9.73 5.81
CA TYR A 31 11.83 -8.54 6.56
C TYR A 31 12.78 -7.66 5.74
N ASP A 32 12.55 -6.36 5.80
CA ASP A 32 13.39 -5.32 5.20
C ASP A 32 13.58 -4.17 6.20
N ALA A 33 14.78 -3.59 6.26
CA ALA A 33 15.09 -2.46 7.12
C ALA A 33 14.24 -1.21 6.82
N ARG A 34 13.63 -1.11 5.63
CA ARG A 34 12.63 -0.08 5.29
C ARG A 34 11.44 -0.06 6.26
N LEU A 35 11.10 -1.19 6.90
CA LEU A 35 10.09 -1.23 7.95
C LEU A 35 10.46 -0.32 9.14
N LEU A 36 11.74 -0.30 9.52
CA LEU A 36 12.22 0.58 10.59
C LEU A 36 12.17 2.06 10.20
N GLN A 37 12.34 2.36 8.90
CA GLN A 37 12.15 3.72 8.40
C GLN A 37 10.68 4.16 8.52
N GLY A 38 9.73 3.31 8.12
CA GLY A 38 8.30 3.62 8.26
C GLY A 38 7.86 3.82 9.72
N LEU A 39 8.44 3.06 10.65
CA LEU A 39 8.22 3.28 12.09
C LEU A 39 8.83 4.61 12.57
N ASP A 40 9.99 5.02 12.05
CA ASP A 40 10.63 6.32 12.37
C ASP A 40 9.81 7.49 11.83
N ASP A 41 9.25 7.35 10.63
CA ASP A 41 8.36 8.36 10.04
C ASP A 41 7.09 8.52 10.89
N THR A 42 6.47 7.41 11.30
CA THR A 42 5.28 7.43 12.17
C THR A 42 5.60 7.96 13.57
N PHE A 43 6.76 7.61 14.12
CA PHE A 43 7.26 8.16 15.37
C PHE A 43 7.46 9.68 15.27
N ALA A 44 8.01 10.17 14.15
CA ALA A 44 8.24 11.61 13.95
C ALA A 44 6.92 12.39 13.94
N LEU A 45 5.88 11.85 13.30
CA LEU A 45 4.54 12.44 13.29
C LEU A 45 3.90 12.46 14.69
N LEU A 46 4.04 11.38 15.45
CA LEU A 46 3.62 11.35 16.86
C LEU A 46 4.35 12.40 17.68
N HIS A 47 5.67 12.50 17.54
CA HIS A 47 6.47 13.47 18.27
C HIS A 47 6.10 14.91 17.91
N GLU A 48 5.85 15.20 16.64
CA GLU A 48 5.35 16.50 16.17
C GLU A 48 3.97 16.83 16.78
N ALA A 49 3.04 15.86 16.78
CA ALA A 49 1.72 16.02 17.37
C ALA A 49 1.77 16.30 18.89
N MET A 50 2.67 15.63 19.61
CA MET A 50 2.91 15.87 21.04
C MET A 50 3.47 17.27 21.31
N LEU A 51 4.47 17.71 20.53
CA LEU A 51 5.03 19.05 20.66
C LEU A 51 4.00 20.14 20.37
N ALA A 52 3.10 19.92 19.41
CA ALA A 52 2.03 20.87 19.09
C ALA A 52 1.03 21.08 20.25
N ARG A 53 0.98 20.15 21.22
CA ARG A 53 0.11 20.18 22.40
C ARG A 53 0.83 20.47 23.71
N ASP A 54 2.13 20.75 23.66
CA ASP A 54 3.01 20.85 24.84
C ASP A 54 2.98 19.58 25.73
N ASP A 55 2.72 18.40 25.13
CA ASP A 55 2.77 17.12 25.84
C ASP A 55 4.22 16.73 26.19
N ASP A 56 4.41 15.96 27.28
CA ASP A 56 5.74 15.52 27.71
C ASP A 56 6.32 14.44 26.77
N ALA A 57 7.13 14.88 25.81
CA ALA A 57 7.80 14.01 24.84
C ALA A 57 8.82 13.05 25.45
N THR A 58 9.24 13.23 26.73
CA THR A 58 10.18 12.30 27.38
C THR A 58 9.58 10.89 27.56
N ALA A 59 8.24 10.78 27.53
CA ALA A 59 7.53 9.50 27.47
C ALA A 59 7.94 8.63 26.27
N LEU A 60 8.44 9.24 25.19
CA LEU A 60 8.85 8.55 23.97
C LEU A 60 10.34 8.12 23.98
N ASP A 61 11.13 8.54 24.96
CA ASP A 61 12.59 8.35 24.98
C ASP A 61 13.01 6.88 24.90
N ALA A 62 12.27 6.00 25.58
CA ALA A 62 12.57 4.57 25.55
C ALA A 62 12.37 3.97 24.16
N LEU A 63 11.26 4.31 23.51
CA LEU A 63 10.95 3.88 22.15
C LEU A 63 11.94 4.46 21.14
N ARG A 64 12.31 5.75 21.29
CA ARG A 64 13.30 6.39 20.43
C ARG A 64 14.64 5.67 20.48
N ARG A 65 15.14 5.36 21.69
CA ARG A 65 16.40 4.62 21.86
C ARG A 65 16.36 3.23 21.22
N ALA A 66 15.24 2.51 21.39
CA ALA A 66 15.06 1.20 20.79
C ALA A 66 15.08 1.27 19.25
N LEU A 67 14.40 2.26 18.68
CA LEU A 67 14.34 2.47 17.23
C LEU A 67 15.69 2.90 16.64
N ASP A 68 16.39 3.84 17.28
CA ASP A 68 17.72 4.27 16.87
C ASP A 68 18.72 3.10 16.91
N ALA A 69 18.66 2.25 17.94
CA ALA A 69 19.49 1.05 18.04
C ALA A 69 19.19 0.04 16.92
N ALA A 70 17.91 -0.20 16.62
CA ALA A 70 17.48 -1.09 15.54
C ALA A 70 17.93 -0.59 14.17
N ARG A 71 17.86 0.73 13.92
CA ARG A 71 18.30 1.35 12.65
C ARG A 71 19.81 1.36 12.50
N ALA A 72 20.56 1.54 13.61
CA ALA A 72 22.02 1.52 13.59
C ALA A 72 22.58 0.12 13.31
N SER A 73 21.87 -0.93 13.73
CA SER A 73 22.25 -2.32 13.52
C SER A 73 21.03 -3.17 13.12
N PRO A 74 20.54 -3.05 11.86
CA PRO A 74 19.35 -3.76 11.43
C PRO A 74 19.49 -5.27 11.57
N PRO A 75 18.41 -5.99 11.96
CA PRO A 75 18.46 -7.42 12.15
C PRO A 75 18.75 -8.13 10.82
N GLN A 76 19.68 -9.07 10.89
CA GLN A 76 20.15 -9.85 9.73
C GLN A 76 19.68 -11.30 9.77
N THR A 77 18.74 -11.66 10.66
CA THR A 77 18.13 -12.99 10.73
C THR A 77 16.67 -12.86 11.13
N LEU A 78 15.84 -13.88 10.83
CA LEU A 78 14.42 -13.85 11.19
C LEU A 78 14.20 -13.84 12.70
N ALA A 79 14.99 -14.60 13.46
CA ALA A 79 14.93 -14.57 14.92
C ALA A 79 15.27 -13.17 15.47
N ALA A 80 16.30 -12.53 14.93
CA ALA A 80 16.67 -11.17 15.32
C ALA A 80 15.60 -10.15 14.92
N ALA A 81 14.99 -10.29 13.74
CA ALA A 81 13.94 -9.41 13.27
C ALA A 81 12.67 -9.54 14.13
N ALA A 82 12.24 -10.75 14.44
CA ALA A 82 11.11 -11.00 15.33
C ALA A 82 11.35 -10.45 16.75
N ALA A 83 12.54 -10.67 17.32
CA ALA A 83 12.90 -10.12 18.62
C ALA A 83 12.96 -8.59 18.62
N CYS A 84 13.51 -7.99 17.57
CA CYS A 84 13.55 -6.53 17.39
C CYS A 84 12.14 -5.94 17.33
N MET A 85 11.26 -6.50 16.51
CA MET A 85 9.87 -6.03 16.39
C MET A 85 9.07 -6.23 17.67
N GLN A 86 9.28 -7.33 18.39
CA GLN A 86 8.66 -7.52 19.70
C GLN A 86 9.15 -6.49 20.73
N HIS A 87 10.45 -6.18 20.75
CA HIS A 87 10.99 -5.17 21.64
C HIS A 87 10.43 -3.76 21.35
N LEU A 88 10.33 -3.39 20.06
CA LEU A 88 9.72 -2.12 19.66
C LEU A 88 8.24 -2.04 20.04
N LEU A 89 7.50 -3.14 19.89
CA LEU A 89 6.12 -3.23 20.35
C LEU A 89 6.01 -3.02 21.87
N ASP A 90 6.84 -3.71 22.66
CA ASP A 90 6.83 -3.58 24.11
C ASP A 90 7.12 -2.13 24.54
N CYS A 91 8.07 -1.46 23.87
CA CYS A 91 8.36 -0.05 24.09
C CYS A 91 7.18 0.86 23.70
N ALA A 92 6.49 0.60 22.59
CA ALA A 92 5.35 1.39 22.13
C ALA A 92 4.10 1.22 23.02
N GLU A 93 3.85 0.01 23.53
CA GLU A 93 2.77 -0.25 24.49
C GLU A 93 3.06 0.38 25.86
N ALA A 94 4.33 0.42 26.26
CA ALA A 94 4.74 1.00 27.53
C ALA A 94 4.67 2.54 27.58
N VAL A 95 4.44 3.22 26.45
CA VAL A 95 4.29 4.69 26.41
C VAL A 95 3.04 5.10 27.21
N PRO A 96 3.20 5.80 28.35
CA PRO A 96 2.11 6.12 29.27
C PRO A 96 1.39 7.40 28.84
N LEU A 97 0.93 7.46 27.59
CA LEU A 97 0.19 8.59 27.05
C LEU A 97 -1.31 8.30 27.07
N ASP A 98 -2.02 9.03 27.94
CA ASP A 98 -3.48 9.16 27.89
C ASP A 98 -3.83 10.33 26.95
N ALA A 99 -3.74 10.08 25.64
CA ALA A 99 -4.12 11.05 24.62
C ALA A 99 -5.64 11.21 24.57
N GLU A 100 -6.09 12.42 24.25
CA GLU A 100 -7.52 12.69 24.03
C GLU A 100 -8.01 11.88 22.81
N PRO A 101 -9.09 11.08 22.94
CA PRO A 101 -9.58 10.24 21.85
C PRO A 101 -9.87 11.04 20.58
N GLY A 102 -9.25 10.63 19.47
CA GLY A 102 -9.40 11.31 18.17
C GLY A 102 -8.55 12.56 18.00
N SER A 103 -7.65 12.88 18.94
CA SER A 103 -6.57 13.84 18.71
C SER A 103 -5.49 13.26 17.78
N ASP A 104 -4.68 14.12 17.15
CA ASP A 104 -3.55 13.69 16.32
C ASP A 104 -2.54 12.85 17.11
N THR A 105 -2.32 13.18 18.40
CA THR A 105 -1.47 12.37 19.29
C THR A 105 -2.03 10.96 19.48
N ASP A 106 -3.34 10.81 19.72
CA ASP A 106 -3.99 9.51 19.83
C ASP A 106 -3.90 8.75 18.50
N LEU A 107 -4.23 9.40 17.38
CA LEU A 107 -4.16 8.82 16.04
C LEU A 107 -2.77 8.24 15.75
N TRP A 108 -1.71 9.03 15.92
CA TRP A 108 -0.35 8.59 15.60
C TRP A 108 0.20 7.57 16.61
N LEU A 109 -0.20 7.65 17.88
CA LEU A 109 0.18 6.63 18.87
C LEU A 109 -0.47 5.28 18.56
N GLN A 110 -1.76 5.26 18.20
CA GLN A 110 -2.43 4.03 17.79
C GLN A 110 -1.83 3.49 16.49
N ALA A 111 -1.60 4.34 15.49
CA ALA A 111 -0.97 3.93 14.23
C ALA A 111 0.42 3.29 14.47
N LEU A 112 1.25 3.88 15.33
CA LEU A 112 2.57 3.34 15.66
C LEU A 112 2.46 1.98 16.39
N ARG A 113 1.54 1.86 17.35
CA ARG A 113 1.29 0.60 18.05
C ARG A 113 0.79 -0.49 17.09
N GLU A 114 -0.15 -0.16 16.22
CA GLU A 114 -0.67 -1.07 15.20
C GLU A 114 0.42 -1.54 14.25
N GLN A 115 1.26 -0.65 13.72
CA GLN A 115 2.40 -1.03 12.88
C GLN A 115 3.37 -1.98 13.60
N CYS A 116 3.70 -1.70 14.87
CA CYS A 116 4.55 -2.59 15.69
C CYS A 116 3.88 -3.96 15.93
N ARG A 117 2.57 -3.99 16.21
CA ARG A 117 1.80 -5.23 16.41
C ARG A 117 1.77 -6.07 15.15
N ASP A 118 1.46 -5.46 14.01
CA ASP A 118 1.36 -6.15 12.72
C ASP A 118 2.71 -6.74 12.31
N ALA A 119 3.78 -5.96 12.45
CA ALA A 119 5.14 -6.42 12.17
C ALA A 119 5.57 -7.58 13.10
N SER A 120 5.31 -7.45 14.41
CA SER A 120 5.61 -8.51 15.38
C SER A 120 4.79 -9.78 15.09
N ALA A 121 3.50 -9.64 14.84
CA ALA A 121 2.59 -10.74 14.53
C ALA A 121 2.99 -11.46 13.23
N THR A 122 3.44 -10.71 12.22
CA THR A 122 3.90 -11.27 10.93
C THR A 122 5.17 -12.10 11.08
N LEU A 123 6.14 -11.64 11.87
CA LEU A 123 7.44 -12.31 12.01
C LEU A 123 7.46 -13.42 13.05
N ARG A 124 6.60 -13.35 14.07
CA ARG A 124 6.56 -14.30 15.20
C ARG A 124 6.48 -15.78 14.78
N PRO A 125 5.65 -16.19 13.80
CA PRO A 125 5.59 -17.58 13.34
C PRO A 125 6.91 -18.12 12.78
N PHE A 126 7.83 -17.22 12.39
CA PHE A 126 9.10 -17.54 11.75
C PHE A 126 10.30 -17.32 12.67
N ALA A 127 10.09 -16.90 13.92
CA ALA A 127 11.17 -16.58 14.85
C ALA A 127 12.10 -17.77 15.14
N ALA A 128 11.58 -19.00 15.06
CA ALA A 128 12.33 -20.24 15.26
C ALA A 128 13.01 -20.77 13.99
N TRP A 129 12.87 -20.09 12.84
CA TRP A 129 13.51 -20.51 11.59
C TRP A 129 15.03 -20.44 11.64
N THR A 130 15.56 -19.47 12.36
CA THR A 130 17.00 -19.30 12.62
C THR A 130 17.29 -19.47 14.10
N PRO A 131 18.52 -19.84 14.49
CA PRO A 131 18.92 -19.82 15.89
C PRO A 131 18.64 -18.46 16.56
N PRO A 132 18.52 -18.41 17.89
CA PRO A 132 18.35 -17.15 18.61
C PRO A 132 19.42 -16.13 18.24
N ALA A 133 19.07 -14.84 18.30
CA ALA A 133 19.92 -13.73 17.87
C ALA A 133 21.33 -13.73 18.50
N THR A 134 21.48 -14.28 19.71
CA THR A 134 22.76 -14.38 20.43
C THR A 134 23.72 -15.43 19.85
N GLN A 135 23.23 -16.35 19.02
CA GLN A 135 23.97 -17.49 18.49
C GLN A 135 23.98 -17.54 16.95
N ALA A 136 23.10 -16.78 16.29
CA ALA A 136 22.96 -16.82 14.85
C ALA A 136 24.08 -16.06 14.14
N LYS A 137 24.68 -16.70 13.13
CA LYS A 137 25.50 -16.00 12.13
C LYS A 137 24.59 -15.20 11.20
N PRO A 138 25.04 -14.05 10.66
CA PRO A 138 24.34 -13.36 9.60
C PRO A 138 23.97 -14.29 8.45
N CYS A 139 22.69 -14.30 8.06
CA CYS A 139 22.21 -15.03 6.89
C CYS A 139 21.14 -14.19 6.17
N PRO A 140 21.06 -14.23 4.84
CA PRO A 140 19.98 -13.51 4.14
C PRO A 140 18.61 -13.87 4.69
N ILE A 141 17.74 -12.86 4.87
CA ILE A 141 16.35 -13.09 5.25
C ILE A 141 15.65 -13.82 4.09
N PRO A 142 15.03 -14.99 4.34
CA PRO A 142 14.39 -15.75 3.27
C PRO A 142 13.07 -15.12 2.83
N THR A 143 12.65 -15.46 1.61
CA THR A 143 11.33 -15.13 1.07
C THR A 143 10.28 -16.14 1.56
N LEU A 144 8.98 -15.82 1.39
CA LEU A 144 7.91 -16.79 1.67
C LEU A 144 8.06 -18.06 0.83
N ARG A 145 8.48 -17.94 -0.45
CA ARG A 145 8.72 -19.09 -1.31
C ARG A 145 9.82 -20.00 -0.78
N GLN A 146 10.92 -19.41 -0.31
CA GLN A 146 12.04 -20.16 0.27
C GLN A 146 11.64 -20.84 1.58
N LEU A 147 10.86 -20.15 2.41
CA LEU A 147 10.34 -20.69 3.67
C LEU A 147 9.34 -21.84 3.45
N ALA A 148 8.54 -21.80 2.40
CA ALA A 148 7.60 -22.87 2.07
C ALA A 148 8.26 -24.08 1.40
N ASP A 149 9.47 -23.93 0.86
CA ASP A 149 10.19 -25.03 0.23
C ASP A 149 10.67 -26.06 1.27
N SER A 150 10.38 -27.33 0.99
CA SER A 150 10.77 -28.47 1.81
C SER A 150 12.15 -29.03 1.44
N SER A 151 12.83 -28.44 0.44
CA SER A 151 14.16 -28.86 0.03
C SER A 151 15.21 -28.54 1.11
N ALA A 152 16.13 -29.47 1.33
CA ALA A 152 17.21 -29.33 2.33
C ALA A 152 18.17 -28.16 2.03
N GLN A 153 18.05 -27.50 0.87
CA GLN A 153 18.89 -26.38 0.44
C GLN A 153 18.43 -25.02 1.01
N SER A 154 17.16 -24.89 1.39
CA SER A 154 16.60 -23.67 1.97
C SER A 154 16.72 -23.61 3.50
N MET A 155 17.07 -24.73 4.13
CA MET A 155 17.29 -24.82 5.57
C MET A 155 18.67 -24.23 5.91
N PRO A 156 18.78 -23.28 6.85
CA PRO A 156 20.09 -22.85 7.34
C PRO A 156 20.82 -24.04 7.98
N ASP A 157 22.14 -24.11 7.79
CA ASP A 157 23.06 -25.06 8.45
C ASP A 157 22.88 -24.99 9.97
N THR A 158 21.89 -25.71 10.46
CA THR A 158 21.49 -25.76 11.87
C THR A 158 21.95 -27.11 12.35
N ASP A 159 22.96 -27.11 13.22
CA ASP A 159 23.42 -28.32 13.91
C ASP A 159 22.19 -29.05 14.46
N HIS A 160 21.96 -30.21 13.86
CA HIS A 160 20.70 -30.93 13.86
C HIS A 160 20.29 -31.29 15.29
N LEU A 161 19.09 -30.86 15.72
CA LEU A 161 18.13 -31.62 16.57
C LEU A 161 17.05 -30.73 17.22
N HIS A 162 17.24 -29.40 17.35
CA HIS A 162 16.46 -28.64 18.33
C HIS A 162 15.11 -28.05 17.91
N ASP A 163 14.69 -28.02 16.65
CA ASP A 163 13.25 -27.74 16.39
C ASP A 163 12.73 -28.09 14.97
N GLN A 164 12.75 -29.38 14.60
CA GLN A 164 12.08 -29.84 13.37
C GLN A 164 10.58 -29.47 13.38
N ALA A 165 9.96 -29.41 14.56
CA ALA A 165 8.56 -29.04 14.70
C ALA A 165 8.33 -27.54 14.40
N ALA A 166 9.17 -26.64 14.92
CA ALA A 166 9.04 -25.21 14.62
C ALA A 166 9.43 -24.87 13.17
N ALA A 167 10.42 -25.54 12.59
CA ALA A 167 10.73 -25.40 11.16
C ALA A 167 9.53 -25.83 10.29
N HIS A 168 8.88 -26.94 10.65
CA HIS A 168 7.66 -27.39 9.98
C HIS A 168 6.48 -26.41 10.18
N GLY A 169 6.34 -25.83 11.38
CA GLY A 169 5.34 -24.80 11.67
C GLY A 169 5.52 -23.54 10.80
N ALA A 170 6.77 -23.07 10.67
CA ALA A 170 7.13 -21.95 9.80
C ALA A 170 6.84 -22.25 8.31
N GLN A 171 7.18 -23.44 7.83
CA GLN A 171 6.86 -23.92 6.47
C GLN A 171 5.35 -23.92 6.20
N GLN A 172 4.57 -24.52 7.12
CA GLN A 172 3.11 -24.55 7.01
C GLN A 172 2.52 -23.14 7.00
N HIS A 173 3.02 -22.25 7.87
CA HIS A 173 2.56 -20.87 7.92
C HIS A 173 2.88 -20.12 6.62
N ALA A 174 4.10 -20.26 6.08
CA ALA A 174 4.46 -19.69 4.78
C ALA A 174 3.53 -20.19 3.66
N ALA A 175 3.24 -21.48 3.61
CA ALA A 175 2.33 -22.05 2.61
C ALA A 175 0.90 -21.46 2.71
N VAL A 176 0.38 -21.26 3.92
CA VAL A 176 -0.95 -20.64 4.13
C VAL A 176 -0.94 -19.17 3.69
N LEU A 177 0.13 -18.43 3.99
CA LEU A 177 0.27 -17.04 3.53
C LEU A 177 0.33 -16.95 2.01
N ILE A 178 1.11 -17.81 1.34
CA ILE A 178 1.18 -17.87 -0.13
C ILE A 178 -0.21 -18.12 -0.73
N GLN A 179 -0.95 -19.11 -0.22
CA GLN A 179 -2.31 -19.39 -0.70
C GLN A 179 -3.26 -18.20 -0.48
N THR A 180 -3.11 -17.48 0.63
CA THR A 180 -3.91 -16.29 0.92
C THR A 180 -3.58 -15.16 -0.05
N ILE A 181 -2.30 -14.92 -0.31
CA ILE A 181 -1.81 -13.92 -1.28
C ILE A 181 -2.33 -14.24 -2.69
N GLU A 182 -2.19 -15.49 -3.13
CA GLU A 182 -2.66 -15.93 -4.45
C GLU A 182 -4.18 -15.75 -4.59
N ARG A 183 -4.95 -16.13 -3.56
CA ARG A 183 -6.40 -15.91 -3.54
C ARG A 183 -6.76 -14.44 -3.62
N LEU A 184 -6.10 -13.57 -2.84
CA LEU A 184 -6.35 -12.12 -2.88
C LEU A 184 -5.98 -11.53 -4.24
N ALA A 185 -4.87 -11.97 -4.84
CA ALA A 185 -4.45 -11.54 -6.17
C ALA A 185 -5.45 -11.97 -7.26
N GLN A 186 -6.01 -13.18 -7.16
CA GLN A 186 -7.09 -13.64 -8.05
C GLN A 186 -8.36 -12.80 -7.87
N GLN A 187 -8.76 -12.53 -6.62
CA GLN A 187 -9.93 -11.70 -6.32
C GLN A 187 -9.75 -10.27 -6.84
N ALA A 188 -8.59 -9.66 -6.63
CA ALA A 188 -8.29 -8.33 -7.15
C ALA A 188 -8.35 -8.30 -8.68
N GLY A 189 -7.77 -9.31 -9.35
CA GLY A 189 -7.85 -9.43 -10.81
C GLY A 189 -9.28 -9.59 -11.33
N ALA A 190 -10.10 -10.40 -10.66
CA ALA A 190 -11.50 -10.60 -11.04
C ALA A 190 -12.35 -9.34 -10.81
N LEU A 191 -12.16 -8.65 -9.68
CA LEU A 191 -12.90 -7.43 -9.34
C LEU A 191 -12.50 -6.23 -10.22
N ALA A 192 -11.28 -6.24 -10.77
CA ALA A 192 -10.82 -5.22 -11.71
C ALA A 192 -11.46 -5.32 -13.12
N LEU A 193 -12.10 -6.45 -13.43
CA LEU A 193 -12.83 -6.65 -14.69
C LEU A 193 -14.27 -6.15 -14.51
N MET A 194 -14.50 -4.90 -14.88
CA MET A 194 -15.81 -4.24 -14.82
C MET A 194 -16.30 -3.98 -16.24
N ASP A 195 -17.61 -4.04 -16.48
CA ASP A 195 -18.18 -3.70 -17.79
C ASP A 195 -18.40 -2.19 -17.90
N TYR A 196 -17.61 -1.51 -18.74
CA TYR A 196 -17.78 -0.08 -19.03
C TYR A 196 -18.69 0.19 -20.22
N GLY A 197 -19.03 -0.84 -21.00
CA GLY A 197 -19.75 -0.68 -22.28
C GLY A 197 -21.12 -0.05 -22.11
N PHE A 198 -21.83 -0.35 -21.02
CA PHE A 198 -23.14 0.24 -20.76
C PHE A 198 -23.09 1.72 -20.33
N LEU A 199 -21.92 2.21 -19.90
CA LEU A 199 -21.70 3.61 -19.53
C LEU A 199 -21.20 4.45 -20.72
N TYR A 200 -20.77 3.79 -21.79
CA TYR A 200 -20.13 4.42 -22.94
C TYR A 200 -21.14 4.86 -24.01
N ASP A 201 -20.97 6.10 -24.47
CA ASP A 201 -21.72 6.68 -25.57
C ASP A 201 -20.85 6.71 -26.84
N SER A 202 -21.16 5.83 -27.78
CA SER A 202 -20.40 5.67 -29.03
C SER A 202 -20.59 6.81 -30.04
N GLN A 203 -21.51 7.76 -29.80
CA GLN A 203 -21.64 8.95 -30.66
C GLN A 203 -20.72 10.07 -30.19
N ARG A 204 -20.48 10.14 -28.87
CA ARG A 204 -19.65 11.17 -28.24
C ARG A 204 -18.23 10.70 -27.97
N ASP A 205 -18.00 9.39 -27.97
CA ASP A 205 -16.78 8.75 -27.49
C ASP A 205 -16.49 9.04 -26.01
N LEU A 206 -17.52 9.30 -25.21
CA LEU A 206 -17.42 9.65 -23.79
C LEU A 206 -18.17 8.66 -22.90
N LEU A 207 -17.77 8.60 -21.64
CA LEU A 207 -18.49 7.87 -20.58
C LEU A 207 -19.50 8.80 -19.89
N SER A 208 -20.71 8.30 -19.63
CA SER A 208 -21.67 8.94 -18.73
C SER A 208 -21.08 9.06 -17.32
N ILE A 209 -21.57 10.01 -16.51
CA ILE A 209 -21.10 10.18 -15.13
C ILE A 209 -21.38 8.92 -14.29
N GLY A 210 -22.53 8.30 -14.52
CA GLY A 210 -22.89 7.06 -13.86
C GLY A 210 -24.27 6.55 -14.26
N TYR A 211 -24.71 5.54 -13.53
CA TYR A 211 -25.95 4.83 -13.81
C TYR A 211 -26.75 4.61 -12.54
N ASN A 212 -28.00 5.05 -12.56
CA ASN A 212 -28.96 4.79 -11.50
C ASN A 212 -29.59 3.41 -11.74
N VAL A 213 -29.29 2.46 -10.85
CA VAL A 213 -29.74 1.07 -10.97
C VAL A 213 -31.25 0.94 -10.73
N ASP A 214 -31.80 1.76 -9.84
CA ASP A 214 -33.20 1.66 -9.46
C ASP A 214 -34.10 2.31 -10.53
N GLU A 215 -33.65 3.40 -11.15
CA GLU A 215 -34.31 4.04 -12.30
C GLU A 215 -33.97 3.40 -13.65
N ARG A 216 -32.95 2.53 -13.69
CA ARG A 216 -32.39 1.91 -14.90
C ARG A 216 -32.00 2.92 -15.97
N ARG A 217 -31.36 4.01 -15.56
CA ARG A 217 -31.09 5.17 -16.43
C ARG A 217 -29.66 5.68 -16.26
N LEU A 218 -29.03 6.03 -17.38
CA LEU A 218 -27.77 6.76 -17.40
C LEU A 218 -27.96 8.22 -17.00
N ASP A 219 -26.94 8.80 -16.40
CA ASP A 219 -26.89 10.24 -16.21
C ASP A 219 -26.77 10.97 -17.55
N ALA A 220 -27.37 12.15 -17.61
CA ALA A 220 -27.33 12.99 -18.81
C ALA A 220 -25.97 13.67 -19.01
N GLY A 221 -25.19 13.80 -17.93
CA GLY A 221 -23.84 14.35 -17.97
C GLY A 221 -22.81 13.30 -18.37
N PHE A 222 -21.71 13.78 -18.94
CA PHE A 222 -20.58 12.97 -19.41
C PHE A 222 -19.28 13.53 -18.84
N TYR A 223 -18.30 12.65 -18.66
CA TYR A 223 -16.94 13.08 -18.36
C TYR A 223 -16.23 13.47 -19.65
N ASP A 224 -16.02 14.76 -19.83
CA ASP A 224 -15.56 15.37 -21.07
C ASP A 224 -14.22 16.12 -20.93
N LEU A 225 -13.56 16.11 -19.77
CA LEU A 225 -12.29 16.79 -19.54
C LEU A 225 -11.16 15.83 -19.19
N LEU A 226 -9.98 16.06 -19.80
CA LEU A 226 -8.78 15.27 -19.57
C LEU A 226 -8.20 15.49 -18.16
N ALA A 227 -8.30 16.71 -17.63
CA ALA A 227 -7.96 17.02 -16.25
C ALA A 227 -9.08 16.56 -15.31
N SER A 228 -9.27 15.24 -15.22
CA SER A 228 -10.20 14.61 -14.30
C SER A 228 -9.75 13.19 -13.99
N GLU A 229 -10.42 12.54 -13.05
CA GLU A 229 -10.22 11.12 -12.72
C GLU A 229 -10.74 10.18 -13.80
N ALA A 230 -11.68 10.65 -14.63
CA ALA A 230 -12.20 9.88 -15.75
C ALA A 230 -11.13 9.50 -16.76
N ARG A 231 -9.97 10.19 -16.74
CA ARG A 231 -8.80 9.77 -17.52
C ARG A 231 -8.29 8.40 -17.06
N LEU A 232 -8.25 8.10 -15.76
CA LEU A 232 -7.85 6.79 -15.26
C LEU A 232 -8.85 5.72 -15.72
N THR A 233 -10.15 6.03 -15.67
CA THR A 233 -11.19 5.13 -16.18
C THR A 233 -11.01 4.82 -17.67
N ASN A 234 -10.81 5.86 -18.49
CA ASN A 234 -10.54 5.68 -19.92
C ASN A 234 -9.27 4.86 -20.16
N TYR A 235 -8.18 5.16 -19.43
CA TYR A 235 -6.92 4.44 -19.54
C TYR A 235 -7.09 2.94 -19.26
N VAL A 236 -7.76 2.59 -18.15
CA VAL A 236 -8.02 1.19 -17.77
C VAL A 236 -8.94 0.51 -18.77
N ALA A 237 -10.05 1.15 -19.17
CA ALA A 237 -11.03 0.54 -20.07
C ALA A 237 -10.46 0.34 -21.49
N ILE A 238 -9.62 1.26 -21.98
CA ILE A 238 -8.88 1.11 -23.25
C ILE A 238 -7.84 -0.01 -23.13
N ALA A 239 -7.08 -0.07 -22.03
CA ALA A 239 -6.07 -1.11 -21.81
C ALA A 239 -6.69 -2.52 -21.71
N GLN A 240 -7.94 -2.61 -21.28
CA GLN A 240 -8.74 -3.84 -21.27
C GLN A 240 -9.53 -4.08 -22.57
N GLU A 241 -9.30 -3.27 -23.62
CA GLU A 241 -9.96 -3.37 -24.93
C GLU A 241 -11.50 -3.20 -24.90
N GLN A 242 -12.03 -2.54 -23.86
CA GLN A 242 -13.47 -2.30 -23.73
C GLN A 242 -13.92 -1.02 -24.45
N LEU A 243 -13.04 -0.04 -24.57
CA LEU A 243 -13.30 1.24 -25.23
C LEU A 243 -12.27 1.50 -26.35
N PRO A 244 -12.66 2.21 -27.42
CA PRO A 244 -11.72 2.64 -28.45
C PRO A 244 -10.73 3.68 -27.92
N GLN A 245 -9.54 3.75 -28.53
CA GLN A 245 -8.54 4.76 -28.18
C GLN A 245 -9.04 6.20 -28.39
N ASP A 246 -9.99 6.39 -29.31
CA ASP A 246 -10.62 7.68 -29.60
C ASP A 246 -11.27 8.31 -28.36
N SER A 247 -11.73 7.50 -27.40
CA SER A 247 -12.28 7.99 -26.13
C SER A 247 -11.28 8.82 -25.31
N TRP A 248 -9.97 8.50 -25.39
CA TRP A 248 -8.93 9.31 -24.77
C TRP A 248 -8.77 10.69 -25.43
N PHE A 249 -8.97 10.75 -26.75
CA PHE A 249 -8.82 11.98 -27.51
C PHE A 249 -10.07 12.86 -27.44
N ALA A 250 -11.24 12.25 -27.24
CA ALA A 250 -12.51 12.93 -27.00
C ALA A 250 -12.52 13.76 -25.70
N LEU A 251 -11.68 13.42 -24.72
CA LEU A 251 -11.49 14.23 -23.51
C LEU A 251 -10.91 15.60 -23.85
N GLY A 252 -11.66 16.64 -23.52
CA GLY A 252 -11.36 18.05 -23.71
C GLY A 252 -10.11 18.51 -22.97
N ARG A 253 -9.40 19.45 -23.60
CA ARG A 253 -8.14 20.04 -23.12
C ARG A 253 -8.30 21.55 -22.95
N LEU A 254 -9.25 21.94 -22.09
CA LEU A 254 -9.46 23.36 -21.78
C LEU A 254 -8.24 23.90 -21.04
N LEU A 255 -7.66 24.98 -21.57
CA LEU A 255 -6.43 25.57 -21.02
C LEU A 255 -6.73 26.90 -20.35
N THR A 256 -6.05 27.15 -19.23
CA THR A 256 -5.91 28.46 -18.59
C THR A 256 -4.43 28.77 -18.36
N SER A 257 -4.11 30.00 -17.97
CA SER A 257 -2.76 30.39 -17.57
C SER A 257 -2.70 30.54 -16.05
N GLY A 258 -1.92 29.68 -15.40
CA GLY A 258 -1.60 29.75 -13.96
C GLY A 258 -0.11 29.98 -13.79
N GLY A 259 0.30 31.03 -13.07
CA GLY A 259 1.73 31.31 -12.85
C GLY A 259 2.57 31.58 -14.11
N GLY A 260 1.93 31.83 -15.26
CA GLY A 260 2.60 32.04 -16.55
C GLY A 260 2.71 30.79 -17.43
N GLU A 261 2.31 29.63 -16.93
CA GLU A 261 2.35 28.35 -17.65
C GLU A 261 0.93 27.89 -18.05
N PRO A 262 0.77 27.13 -19.16
CA PRO A 262 -0.51 26.57 -19.56
C PRO A 262 -0.92 25.41 -18.66
N VAL A 263 -2.12 25.48 -18.09
CA VAL A 263 -2.67 24.48 -17.15
C VAL A 263 -4.02 24.00 -17.67
N LEU A 264 -4.27 22.69 -17.59
CA LEU A 264 -5.57 22.11 -17.93
C LEU A 264 -6.61 22.41 -16.85
N LEU A 265 -7.82 22.79 -17.25
CA LEU A 265 -8.95 23.00 -16.36
C LEU A 265 -9.71 21.69 -16.11
N SER A 266 -10.04 21.43 -14.85
CA SER A 266 -11.01 20.43 -14.40
C SER A 266 -12.36 21.07 -14.11
N TRP A 267 -13.39 20.24 -13.87
CA TRP A 267 -14.74 20.72 -13.58
C TRP A 267 -14.80 21.52 -12.27
N SER A 268 -14.23 20.98 -11.19
CA SER A 268 -14.31 21.59 -9.86
C SER A 268 -13.02 22.31 -9.43
N GLY A 269 -11.91 22.05 -10.10
CA GLY A 269 -10.58 22.48 -9.66
C GLY A 269 -10.05 21.69 -8.45
N SER A 270 -10.68 20.59 -8.05
CA SER A 270 -10.26 19.87 -6.84
C SER A 270 -8.94 19.13 -7.05
N MET A 271 -8.10 19.10 -6.02
CA MET A 271 -6.81 18.39 -6.05
C MET A 271 -6.97 16.92 -6.45
N PHE A 272 -8.08 16.30 -6.05
CA PHE A 272 -8.37 14.88 -6.31
C PHE A 272 -8.49 14.59 -7.81
N GLU A 273 -9.12 15.48 -8.59
CA GLU A 273 -9.25 15.36 -10.04
C GLU A 273 -7.90 15.28 -10.78
N TYR A 274 -6.89 15.95 -10.23
CA TYR A 274 -5.56 16.01 -10.81
C TYR A 274 -4.63 14.94 -10.24
N LEU A 275 -4.63 14.72 -8.93
CA LEU A 275 -3.56 13.96 -8.28
C LEU A 275 -3.87 12.48 -8.10
N MET A 276 -5.14 12.10 -7.88
CA MET A 276 -5.46 10.70 -7.63
C MET A 276 -5.03 9.77 -8.77
N PRO A 277 -5.23 10.12 -10.07
CA PRO A 277 -4.76 9.24 -11.14
C PRO A 277 -3.25 9.01 -11.13
N LEU A 278 -2.46 9.97 -10.65
CA LEU A 278 -0.99 9.87 -10.60
C LEU A 278 -0.48 8.79 -9.63
N LEU A 279 -1.34 8.30 -8.74
CA LEU A 279 -0.98 7.23 -7.80
C LEU A 279 -0.74 5.89 -8.51
N VAL A 280 -1.43 5.65 -9.64
CA VAL A 280 -1.42 4.36 -10.35
C VAL A 280 -1.22 4.48 -11.85
N MET A 281 -1.27 5.70 -12.40
CA MET A 281 -1.08 6.00 -13.81
C MET A 281 0.28 6.68 -14.02
N PRO A 282 1.05 6.32 -15.06
CA PRO A 282 2.29 7.02 -15.38
C PRO A 282 2.04 8.49 -15.75
N ASN A 283 2.94 9.35 -15.30
CA ASN A 283 3.02 10.75 -15.71
C ASN A 283 4.34 11.00 -16.45
N TYR A 284 4.28 11.76 -17.54
CA TYR A 284 5.42 11.95 -18.44
C TYR A 284 5.89 13.40 -18.41
N ALA A 285 7.16 13.59 -18.08
CA ALA A 285 7.78 14.90 -17.94
C ALA A 285 7.61 15.76 -19.20
N GLY A 286 7.20 17.03 -19.01
CA GLY A 286 7.03 17.99 -20.10
C GLY A 286 5.73 17.84 -20.90
N THR A 287 4.82 16.96 -20.50
CA THR A 287 3.45 16.94 -21.04
C THR A 287 2.57 17.99 -20.37
N LEU A 288 1.44 18.35 -21.01
CA LEU A 288 0.45 19.26 -20.40
C LEU A 288 -0.09 18.73 -19.07
N LEU A 289 -0.27 17.41 -18.93
CA LEU A 289 -0.68 16.80 -17.66
C LEU A 289 0.38 16.95 -16.58
N ASP A 290 1.66 16.75 -16.93
CA ASP A 290 2.78 16.96 -16.00
C ASP A 290 2.87 18.42 -15.56
N GLN A 291 2.73 19.38 -16.47
CA GLN A 291 2.71 20.81 -16.14
C GLN A 291 1.51 21.19 -15.26
N THR A 292 0.35 20.58 -15.52
CA THR A 292 -0.89 20.85 -14.77
C THR A 292 -0.82 20.34 -13.33
N CYS A 293 -0.09 19.26 -13.08
CA CYS A 293 -0.05 18.59 -11.77
C CYS A 293 1.13 19.04 -10.88
N ARG A 294 1.88 20.07 -11.27
CA ARG A 294 2.95 20.70 -10.49
C ARG A 294 2.44 21.89 -9.71
#